data_AF-A0A2A5BRM0-F1
#
_entry.id   AF-A0A2A5BRM0-F1
#
_cell.length_a   1.000
_cell.length_b   1.000
_cell.length_c   1.000
_cell.angle_alpha   90.00
_cell.angle_beta   90.00
_cell.angle_gamma   90.00
#
_symmetry.space_group_name_H-M   'P 1'
#
loop_
_entity.id
_entity.type
_entity.pdbx_description
1 polymer ?
#
loop_
_entity_poly.entity_id
_entity_poly.type
_entity_poly.pdbx_seq_one_letter_code
_entity_poly.pdbx_strand_id
1 'polypeptide(L)' 'CPVVVAAPATDAQGQWVIEADKTNVKALLKSPDGETLAFALTGNYTKEYKTLRESLPDILND' A
#
# COMPACT_ATOMS: atom_id res chain seq x y z
N CYS A 1 5.02 13.62 -11.93
CA CYS A 1 4.74 13.22 -10.54
C CYS A 1 5.00 11.73 -10.38
N PRO A 2 5.82 11.30 -9.40
CA PRO A 2 6.05 9.88 -9.16
C PRO A 2 4.79 9.22 -8.57
N VAL A 3 4.52 8.00 -9.01
CA VAL A 3 3.48 7.12 -8.47
C VAL A 3 4.14 5.79 -8.16
N VAL A 4 3.89 5.24 -6.98
CA VAL A 4 4.46 3.97 -6.52
C VAL A 4 3.32 3.09 -6.04
N VAL A 5 3.22 1.89 -6.59
CA VAL A 5 2.15 0.93 -6.27
C VAL A 5 2.76 -0.42 -5.93
N ALA A 6 2.22 -1.07 -4.91
CA ALA A 6 2.38 -2.50 -4.67
C ALA A 6 0.98 -3.12 -4.77
N ALA A 7 0.80 -4.00 -5.76
CA ALA A 7 -0.47 -4.70 -5.95
C ALA A 7 -0.65 -5.79 -4.88
N PRO A 8 -1.89 -6.02 -4.41
CA PRO A 8 -2.17 -7.11 -3.50
C PRO A 8 -2.16 -8.46 -4.23
N ALA A 9 -2.17 -9.56 -3.47
CA ALA A 9 -2.48 -10.89 -4.01
C ALA A 9 -3.87 -10.90 -4.67
N THR A 10 -4.07 -11.77 -5.66
CA THR A 10 -5.27 -11.82 -6.51
C THR A 10 -6.57 -11.97 -5.72
N ASP A 11 -6.53 -12.63 -4.58
CA ASP A 11 -7.65 -12.95 -3.69
C ASP A 11 -7.60 -12.21 -2.34
N ALA A 12 -6.69 -11.23 -2.22
CA ALA A 12 -6.51 -10.47 -1.00
C ALA A 12 -7.80 -9.75 -0.59
N GLN A 13 -8.31 -10.11 0.59
CA GLN A 13 -9.46 -9.46 1.19
C GLN A 13 -9.00 -8.35 2.13
N GLY A 14 -9.59 -7.18 1.99
CA GLY A 14 -9.24 -6.04 2.82
C GLY A 14 -10.02 -4.78 2.50
N GLN A 15 -9.74 -3.72 3.25
CA GLN A 15 -10.33 -2.40 3.07
C GLN A 15 -9.26 -1.38 2.75
N TRP A 16 -9.55 -0.48 1.82
CA TRP A 16 -8.68 0.63 1.49
C TRP A 16 -8.84 1.76 2.51
N VAL A 17 -7.72 2.11 3.15
CA VAL A 17 -7.60 3.30 4.00
C VAL A 17 -6.83 4.36 3.22
N ILE A 18 -7.46 5.50 2.99
CA ILE A 18 -6.91 6.56 2.12
C ILE A 18 -6.65 7.82 2.94
N GLU A 19 -5.40 8.29 2.91
CA GLU A 19 -4.97 9.58 3.40
C GLU A 19 -4.59 10.45 2.20
N ALA A 20 -5.18 11.64 2.06
CA ALA A 20 -4.97 12.52 0.92
C ALA A 20 -4.75 13.98 1.33
N ASP A 21 -3.66 14.56 0.85
CA ASP A 21 -3.35 16.00 0.88
C ASP A 21 -3.04 16.48 -0.55
N LYS A 22 -4.03 17.10 -1.19
CA LYS A 22 -3.96 17.58 -2.58
C LYS A 22 -3.53 16.47 -3.54
N THR A 23 -2.31 16.56 -4.08
CA THR A 23 -1.72 15.60 -5.02
C THR A 23 -0.85 14.55 -4.32
N ASN A 24 -0.80 14.58 -3.00
CA ASN A 24 -0.14 13.57 -2.18
C ASN A 24 -1.24 12.63 -1.68
N VAL A 25 -1.22 11.38 -2.13
CA VAL A 25 -2.18 10.35 -1.72
C VAL A 25 -1.42 9.14 -1.21
N LYS A 26 -1.85 8.60 -0.09
CA LYS A 26 -1.42 7.32 0.48
C LYS A 26 -2.66 6.46 0.68
N ALA A 27 -2.80 5.43 -0.14
CA ALA A 27 -3.82 4.42 -0.01
C ALA A 27 -3.16 3.11 0.46
N LEU A 28 -3.66 2.52 1.54
CA LEU A 28 -3.21 1.24 2.07
C LEU A 28 -4.36 0.23 2.04
N LEU A 29 -4.15 -0.94 1.47
CA LEU A 29 -5.08 -2.05 1.61
C LEU A 29 -4.78 -2.75 2.94
N LYS A 30 -5.76 -2.76 3.84
CA LYS A 30 -5.66 -3.40 5.15
C LYS A 30 -6.43 -4.71 5.18
N SER A 31 -5.79 -5.78 5.63
CA SER A 31 -6.47 -7.04 5.93
C SER A 31 -7.47 -6.84 7.09
N PRO A 32 -8.43 -7.77 7.30
CA PRO A 32 -9.30 -7.74 8.48
C PRO A 32 -8.53 -7.69 9.81
N ASP A 33 -7.32 -8.24 9.84
CA ASP A 33 -6.43 -8.27 11.01
C ASP A 33 -5.56 -7.00 11.15
N GLY A 34 -5.70 -6.06 10.21
CA GLY A 34 -5.02 -4.75 10.25
C GLY A 34 -3.66 -4.70 9.54
N GLU A 35 -3.23 -5.80 8.92
CA GLU A 35 -1.97 -5.88 8.18
C GLU A 35 -2.04 -5.14 6.84
N THR A 36 -0.92 -4.57 6.38
CA THR A 36 -0.87 -3.93 5.06
C THR A 36 -0.62 -4.96 3.98
N LEU A 37 -1.58 -5.15 3.08
CA LEU A 37 -1.49 -6.10 1.97
C LEU A 37 -1.03 -5.44 0.66
N ALA A 38 -1.29 -4.14 0.51
CA ALA A 38 -0.93 -3.37 -0.68
C ALA A 38 -0.90 -1.87 -0.37
N PHE A 39 -0.31 -1.09 -1.28
CA PHE A 39 -0.35 0.36 -1.20
C PHE A 39 -0.32 1.05 -2.57
N ALA A 40 -0.85 2.26 -2.63
CA ALA A 40 -0.66 3.20 -3.73
C ALA A 40 -0.29 4.57 -3.18
N LEU A 41 0.88 5.09 -3.59
CA LEU A 41 1.48 6.32 -3.08
C LEU A 41 1.71 7.30 -4.22
N THR A 42 1.40 8.57 -3.97
CA THR A 42 1.65 9.67 -4.89
C THR A 42 2.25 10.87 -4.16
N GLY A 43 2.96 11.73 -4.90
CA GLY A 43 3.54 12.95 -4.35
C GLY A 43 4.56 12.66 -3.25
N ASN A 44 4.47 13.37 -2.12
CA ASN A 44 5.42 13.22 -1.01
C ASN A 44 5.36 11.84 -0.33
N TYR A 45 4.22 11.14 -0.40
CA TYR A 45 4.07 9.82 0.22
C TYR A 45 4.91 8.74 -0.47
N THR A 46 5.42 8.96 -1.69
CA THR A 46 6.31 7.99 -2.34
C THR A 46 7.62 7.76 -1.58
N LYS A 47 7.98 8.66 -0.66
CA LYS A 47 9.14 8.51 0.23
C LYS A 47 8.97 7.36 1.24
N GLU A 48 7.73 7.00 1.58
CA GLU A 48 7.41 5.90 2.50
C GLU A 48 7.50 4.52 1.83
N TYR A 49 7.75 4.46 0.51
CA TYR A 49 7.76 3.22 -0.26
C TYR A 49 8.63 2.12 0.35
N LYS A 50 9.86 2.43 0.76
CA LYS A 50 10.79 1.40 1.26
C LYS A 50 10.25 0.74 2.52
N THR A 51 9.86 1.56 3.50
CA THR A 51 9.28 1.09 4.77
C THR A 51 7.97 0.33 4.55
N LEU A 52 7.10 0.84 3.68
CA LEU A 52 5.83 0.16 3.39
C LEU A 52 6.05 -1.16 2.66
N ARG A 53 7.03 -1.26 1.76
CA ARG A 53 7.35 -2.50 1.06
C ARG A 53 7.93 -3.57 2.00
N GLU A 54 8.71 -3.16 3.00
CA GLU A 54 9.19 -4.07 4.06
C GLU A 54 8.07 -4.57 4.97
N SER A 55 6.94 -3.84 5.06
CA SER A 55 5.77 -4.24 5.85
C SER A 55 4.78 -5.13 5.11
N LEU A 56 4.99 -5.36 3.81
CA LEU A 56 4.11 -6.24 3.04
C LEU A 56 4.41 -7.70 3.36
N PRO A 57 3.40 -8.57 3.38
CA PRO A 57 3.62 -10.00 3.44
C PRO A 57 4.43 -10.48 2.22
N ASP A 58 5.31 -11.45 2.44
CA ASP A 58 6.08 -12.06 1.35
C ASP A 58 5.14 -12.87 0.46
N ILE A 59 4.82 -12.32 -0.72
CA ILE A 59 3.89 -12.92 -1.70
C ILE A 59 4.55 -14.09 -2.47
N LEU A 60 5.74 -14.53 -2.06
CA LEU A 60 6.59 -15.51 -2.76
C LEU A 60 6.53 -16.93 -2.19
N ASN A 61 5.63 -17.23 -1.26
CA ASN A 61 5.41 -18.59 -0.78
C ASN A 61 3.99 -19.07 -1.08
N ASP A 62 3.79 -19.58 -2.29
CA ASP A 62 2.78 -20.58 -2.65
C ASP A 62 3.41 -21.60 -3.60
#